data_AF-A0A1I4E391-F1
#
_entry.id   AF-A0A1I4E391-F1
#
_cell.length_a   1.000
_cell.length_b   1.000
_cell.length_c   1.000
_cell.angle_alpha   90.00
_cell.angle_beta   90.00
_cell.angle_gamma   90.00
#
_symmetry.space_group_name_H-M   'P 1'
#
loop_
_entity.id
_entity.type
_entity.pdbx_description
1 polymer ?
#
loop_
_entity_poly.entity_id
_entity_poly.type
_entity_poly.pdbx_seq_one_letter_code
_entity_poly.pdbx_strand_id
1 'polypeptide(L)'
;MVDLSKIEVLAREKGIQLGVLAERAGISYQALNKLIRNNSTKIETLVSIAETLDVSPSIFFDNTSNETSQIINYLKERDDKIEELIRENERLKVQIEQGEKSVAPGEDAACADVS
;
A
#
# COMPACT_ATOMS: atom_id res chain seq x y z
N MET A 1 8.63 4.86 14.72
CA MET A 1 8.08 5.13 16.07
C MET A 1 7.76 3.79 16.72
N VAL A 2 7.92 3.60 18.03
CA VAL A 2 7.51 2.32 18.66
C VAL A 2 5.99 2.30 18.81
N ASP A 3 5.36 1.16 18.58
CA ASP A 3 3.95 0.90 18.81
C ASP A 3 3.76 -0.41 19.60
N LEU A 4 3.59 -0.26 20.91
CA LEU A 4 3.36 -1.34 21.85
C LEU A 4 1.87 -1.71 21.97
N SER A 5 0.95 -0.99 21.32
CA SER A 5 -0.47 -1.37 21.30
C SER A 5 -0.68 -2.70 20.56
N LYS A 6 0.21 -3.03 19.62
CA LYS A 6 0.25 -4.31 18.90
C LYS A 6 0.37 -5.53 19.82
N ILE A 7 0.89 -5.36 21.05
CA ILE A 7 1.00 -6.46 22.03
C ILE A 7 -0.38 -7.08 22.32
N GLU A 8 -1.43 -6.27 22.47
CA GLU A 8 -2.78 -6.77 22.78
C GLU A 8 -3.39 -7.55 21.61
N VAL A 9 -3.12 -7.08 20.39
CA VAL A 9 -3.59 -7.73 19.16
C VAL A 9 -2.89 -9.08 18.98
N LEU A 10 -1.56 -9.10 19.06
CA LEU A 10 -0.76 -10.32 18.92
C LEU A 10 -1.07 -11.35 20.02
N ALA A 11 -1.25 -10.91 21.26
CA ALA A 11 -1.64 -11.81 22.35
C ALA A 11 -3.00 -12.47 22.08
N ARG A 12 -3.97 -11.71 21.57
CA ARG A 12 -5.30 -12.23 21.21
C ARG A 12 -5.22 -13.22 20.05
N GLU A 13 -4.47 -12.91 19.00
CA GLU A 13 -4.28 -13.79 17.85
C GLU A 13 -3.65 -15.13 18.23
N LYS A 14 -2.73 -15.12 19.21
CA LYS A 14 -2.09 -16.33 19.74
C LYS A 14 -2.89 -17.00 20.87
N GLY A 15 -4.05 -16.47 21.24
CA GLY A 15 -4.88 -17.00 22.33
C GLY A 15 -4.24 -16.92 23.72
N ILE A 16 -3.27 -16.02 23.90
CA ILE A 16 -2.54 -15.82 25.16
C ILE A 16 -3.21 -14.70 25.96
N GLN A 17 -3.55 -14.98 27.21
CA GLN A 17 -4.04 -13.94 28.11
C GLN A 17 -2.90 -13.00 28.53
N LEU A 18 -3.16 -11.70 28.61
CA LEU A 18 -2.16 -10.68 28.96
C LEU A 18 -1.51 -10.93 30.34
N GLY A 19 -2.23 -11.52 31.30
CA GLY A 19 -1.67 -11.92 32.60
C GLY A 19 -0.59 -12.98 32.45
N VAL A 20 -0.86 -14.02 31.66
CA VAL A 20 0.08 -15.11 31.35
C VAL A 20 1.26 -14.59 30.52
N LEU A 21 1.00 -13.67 29.59
CA LEU A 21 2.05 -13.00 28.83
C LEU A 21 3.01 -12.24 29.75
N ALA A 22 2.47 -11.45 30.70
CA ALA A 22 3.28 -10.71 31.65
C ALA A 22 4.16 -11.64 32.51
N GLU A 23 3.55 -12.70 33.03
CA GLU A 23 4.25 -13.71 33.83
C GLU A 23 5.40 -14.37 33.07
N ARG A 24 5.13 -14.82 31.84
CA ARG A 24 6.15 -15.43 30.96
C ARG A 24 7.25 -14.44 30.55
N ALA A 25 6.89 -13.18 30.36
CA ALA A 25 7.84 -12.11 30.06
C ALA A 25 8.63 -11.63 31.29
N GLY A 26 8.34 -12.15 32.49
CA GLY A 26 9.04 -11.80 33.73
C GLY A 26 8.63 -10.44 34.32
N ILE A 27 7.43 -9.94 33.99
CA ILE A 27 6.93 -8.64 34.46
C ILE A 27 5.55 -8.77 35.10
N SER A 28 5.14 -7.77 35.89
CA SER A 28 3.79 -7.75 36.45
C SER A 28 2.75 -7.34 35.40
N TYR A 29 1.51 -7.81 35.56
CA TYR A 29 0.39 -7.39 34.71
C TYR A 29 0.18 -5.87 34.70
N GLN A 30 0.41 -5.20 35.84
CA GLN A 30 0.36 -3.74 35.94
C GLN A 30 1.49 -3.09 35.13
N ALA A 31 2.71 -3.64 35.16
CA ALA A 31 3.82 -3.14 34.36
C ALA A 31 3.55 -3.30 32.86
N LEU A 32 2.96 -4.44 32.45
CA LEU A 32 2.53 -4.66 31.06
C LEU A 32 1.47 -3.64 30.61
N ASN A 33 0.45 -3.38 31.42
CA ASN A 33 -0.54 -2.36 31.08
C ASN A 33 0.08 -0.96 31.02
N LYS A 34 1.03 -0.66 31.91
CA LYS A 34 1.71 0.64 31.94
C LYS A 34 2.59 0.85 30.71
N LEU A 35 3.35 -0.17 30.27
CA LEU A 35 4.20 -0.04 29.09
C LEU A 35 3.38 0.08 27.80
N ILE A 36 2.24 -0.61 27.68
CA ILE A 36 1.32 -0.46 26.54
C ILE A 36 0.78 0.98 26.49
N ARG A 37 0.31 1.52 27.62
CA ARG A 37 -0.23 2.88 27.71
C ARG A 37 0.82 3.98 27.49
N ASN A 38 1.99 3.82 28.07
CA ASN A 38 3.09 4.79 27.97
C ASN A 38 3.89 4.62 26.67
N ASN A 39 3.63 3.55 25.91
CA ASN A 39 4.28 3.20 24.68
C ASN A 39 5.82 3.24 24.78
N SER A 40 6.36 2.78 25.91
CA SER A 40 7.77 2.86 26.25
C SER A 40 8.16 1.76 27.24
N THR A 41 9.33 1.16 27.01
CA THR A 41 9.90 0.11 27.87
C THR A 41 11.41 -0.04 27.61
N LYS A 42 12.08 -0.88 28.41
CA LYS A 42 13.45 -1.32 28.14
C LYS A 42 13.47 -2.32 26.99
N ILE A 43 14.53 -2.28 26.18
CA ILE A 43 14.73 -3.20 25.04
C ILE A 43 14.65 -4.66 25.51
N GLU A 44 15.29 -5.01 26.62
CA GLU A 44 15.27 -6.36 27.20
C GLU A 44 13.84 -6.87 27.46
N THR A 45 12.98 -6.01 28.03
CA THR A 45 11.59 -6.35 28.30
C THR A 45 10.79 -6.50 27.01
N LEU A 46 11.04 -5.65 26.02
CA LEU A 46 10.39 -5.75 24.71
C LEU A 46 10.75 -7.06 24.00
N VAL A 47 12.03 -7.46 24.05
CA VAL A 47 12.52 -8.72 23.49
C VAL A 47 11.86 -9.90 24.18
N SER A 48 11.81 -9.91 25.51
CA SER A 48 11.13 -10.97 26.29
C SER A 48 9.64 -11.12 25.93
N ILE A 49 8.93 -9.99 25.75
CA ILE A 49 7.53 -10.00 25.29
C ILE A 49 7.43 -10.55 23.86
N ALA A 50 8.32 -10.13 22.96
CA ALA A 50 8.35 -10.59 21.58
C ALA A 50 8.62 -12.11 21.47
N GLU A 51 9.57 -12.61 22.26
CA GLU A 51 9.90 -14.04 22.37
C GLU A 51 8.72 -14.84 22.91
N THR A 52 8.05 -14.34 23.95
CA THR A 52 6.85 -15.00 24.51
C THR A 52 5.71 -15.05 23.49
N LEU A 53 5.59 -14.00 22.69
CA LEU A 53 4.65 -13.92 21.58
C LEU A 53 5.18 -14.60 20.32
N ASP A 54 6.37 -15.21 20.31
CA ASP A 54 6.97 -15.86 19.14
C ASP A 54 6.88 -14.96 17.88
N VAL A 55 7.35 -13.72 18.02
CA VAL A 55 7.45 -12.71 16.95
C VAL A 55 8.78 -11.98 17.03
N SER A 56 9.21 -11.38 15.92
CA SER A 56 10.37 -10.49 15.93
C SER A 56 10.04 -9.17 16.67
N PRO A 57 10.93 -8.66 17.55
CA PRO A 57 10.76 -7.35 18.19
C PRO A 57 10.56 -6.20 17.19
N SER A 58 11.04 -6.36 15.94
CA SER A 58 10.90 -5.37 14.86
C SER A 58 9.43 -5.01 14.56
N ILE A 59 8.47 -5.89 14.87
CA ILE A 59 7.04 -5.64 14.60
C ILE A 59 6.49 -4.45 15.40
N PHE A 60 7.08 -4.18 16.56
CA PHE A 60 6.74 -3.05 17.42
C PHE A 60 7.40 -1.75 16.97
N PHE A 61 8.38 -1.80 16.07
CA PHE A 61 9.00 -0.61 15.51
C PHE A 61 8.30 -0.29 14.19
N ASP A 62 7.39 0.67 14.26
CA ASP A 62 6.59 1.07 13.12
C ASP A 62 7.46 1.84 12.12
N ASN A 63 7.79 1.14 11.02
CA ASN A 63 8.29 1.68 9.76
C ASN A 63 7.25 1.52 8.62
N THR A 64 6.17 0.76 8.82
CA THR A 64 5.34 0.27 7.70
C THR A 64 4.03 1.01 7.51
N SER A 65 3.45 1.64 8.53
CA SER A 65 2.11 2.25 8.40
C SER A 65 2.10 3.46 7.45
N ASN A 66 3.12 4.30 7.51
CA ASN A 66 3.25 5.46 6.63
C ASN A 66 3.69 5.05 5.21
N GLU A 67 4.74 4.24 5.10
CA GLU A 67 5.28 3.81 3.81
C GLU A 67 4.26 2.97 3.01
N THR A 68 3.57 2.03 3.66
CA THR A 68 2.54 1.22 2.98
C THR A 68 1.37 2.09 2.52
N SER A 69 0.94 3.07 3.34
CA SER A 69 -0.12 4.00 2.96
C SER A 69 0.28 4.91 1.80
N GLN A 70 1.53 5.40 1.79
CA GLN A 70 2.07 6.19 0.68
C GLN A 70 2.13 5.36 -0.61
N ILE A 71 2.60 4.12 -0.55
CA ILE A 71 2.67 3.21 -1.69
C ILE A 71 1.27 2.91 -2.23
N ILE A 72 0.30 2.62 -1.35
CA ILE A 72 -1.10 2.38 -1.75
C ILE A 72 -1.68 3.59 -2.47
N ASN A 73 -1.45 4.80 -1.95
CA ASN A 73 -1.96 6.02 -2.58
C ASN A 73 -1.29 6.25 -3.95
N TYR A 74 0.02 6.09 -4.03
CA TYR A 74 0.77 6.20 -5.29
C TYR A 74 0.28 5.21 -6.36
N LEU A 75 0.00 3.96 -5.97
CA LEU A 75 -0.51 2.95 -6.89
C LEU A 75 -1.92 3.29 -7.39
N LYS A 76 -2.81 3.78 -6.51
CA LYS A 76 -4.15 4.23 -6.91
C LYS A 76 -4.11 5.38 -7.91
N GLU A 77 -3.29 6.40 -7.64
CA GLU A 77 -3.12 7.55 -8.55
C GLU A 77 -2.60 7.11 -9.93
N ARG A 78 -1.72 6.11 -9.97
CA ARG A 78 -1.24 5.54 -11.23
C ARG A 78 -2.33 4.79 -11.99
N ASP A 79 -3.11 3.97 -11.29
CA ASP A 79 -4.20 3.21 -11.91
C ASP A 79 -5.24 4.16 -12.52
N ASP A 80 -5.62 5.20 -11.79
CA ASP A 80 -6.53 6.26 -12.29
C ASP A 80 -5.96 6.94 -13.55
N LYS A 81 -4.64 7.20 -13.56
CA LYS A 81 -4.00 7.83 -14.73
C LYS A 81 -3.93 6.91 -15.93
N ILE A 82 -3.72 5.61 -15.71
CA ILE A 82 -3.71 4.60 -16.78
C ILE A 82 -5.09 4.51 -17.44
N GLU A 83 -6.16 4.48 -16.64
CA GLU A 83 -7.55 4.46 -17.14
C GLU A 83 -7.88 5.71 -17.98
N GLU A 84 -7.44 6.89 -17.54
CA GLU A 84 -7.60 8.13 -18.31
C GLU A 84 -6.88 8.05 -19.67
N LEU A 85 -5.64 7.57 -19.69
CA LEU A 85 -4.85 7.44 -20.93
C LEU A 85 -5.43 6.39 -21.88
N ILE A 86 -6.00 5.30 -21.37
CA ILE A 86 -6.68 4.29 -22.19
C ILE A 86 -7.87 4.94 -22.89
N ARG A 87 -8.71 5.67 -22.14
CA ARG A 87 -9.89 6.36 -22.70
C ARG A 87 -9.51 7.41 -23.75
N GLU A 88 -8.48 8.20 -23.48
CA GLU A 88 -7.99 9.22 -24.42
C GLU A 88 -7.49 8.55 -25.72
N ASN A 89 -6.76 7.43 -25.63
CA ASN A 89 -6.29 6.68 -26.78
C ASN A 89 -7.44 6.10 -27.61
N GLU A 90 -8.49 5.56 -26.97
CA GLU A 90 -9.69 5.09 -27.68
C GLU A 90 -10.36 6.23 -28.45
N ARG A 91 -10.49 7.41 -27.82
CA ARG A 91 -11.05 8.60 -28.47
C ARG A 91 -10.19 9.07 -29.65
N LEU A 92 -8.87 9.04 -29.51
CA LEU A 92 -7.94 9.44 -30.58
C LEU A 92 -7.98 8.46 -31.75
N LYS A 93 -8.08 7.15 -31.49
CA LYS A 93 -8.24 6.13 -32.54
C LYS A 93 -9.46 6.40 -33.42
N VAL A 94 -10.61 6.73 -32.83
CA VAL A 94 -11.83 7.08 -33.58
C VAL A 94 -11.62 8.32 -34.46
N GLN A 95 -10.89 9.32 -33.99
CA GLN A 95 -10.59 10.52 -34.77
C GLN A 95 -9.65 10.24 -35.95
N ILE A 96 -8.68 9.35 -35.78
CA ILE A 96 -7.78 8.93 -36.87
C ILE A 96 -8.55 8.17 -37.95
N GLU A 97 -9.39 7.20 -37.56
CA GLU A 97 -10.24 6.44 -38.51
C GLU A 97 -11.21 7.35 -39.28
N GLN A 98 -11.69 8.43 -38.65
CA GLN A 98 -12.54 9.43 -39.31
C GLN A 98 -11.73 10.38 -40.22
N GLY A 99 -10.48 10.68 -39.88
CA GLY A 99 -9.56 11.50 -40.69
C GLY A 99 -9.09 10.81 -41.98
N GLU A 100 -8.77 9.52 -41.91
CA GLU A 100 -8.31 8.71 -43.06
C GLU A 100 -9.37 8.57 -44.17
N LYS A 101 -10.66 8.75 -43.86
CA LYS A 101 -11.75 8.68 -44.85
C LYS A 101 -11.86 9.91 -45.77
N SER A 102 -11.09 10.97 -45.53
CA SER A 102 -11.17 12.23 -46.27
C SER A 102 -10.03 12.47 -47.29
N VAL A 103 -9.01 11.61 -47.33
CA VAL A 103 -7.95 11.66 -48.35
C VAL A 103 -8.16 10.52 -49.35
N ALA A 104 -9.19 10.63 -50.19
CA ALA A 104 -9.16 9.95 -51.48
C ALA A 104 -8.26 10.77 -52.43
N PRO A 105 -7.33 10.15 -53.17
CA PRO A 105 -6.48 10.89 -54.11
C PRO A 105 -7.35 11.36 -55.28
N GLY A 106 -7.67 12.66 -55.28
CA GLY A 106 -8.16 13.36 -56.45
C GLY A 106 -6.98 13.94 -57.23
N GLU A 107 -7.12 13.86 -58.55
CA GLU A 107 -6.36 14.59 -59.57
C GLU A 107 -5.04 13.96 -60.04
N ASP A 108 -5.15 13.11 -61.09
CA ASP A 108 -4.27 13.26 -62.25
C ASP A 108 -5.11 13.85 -63.39
N ALA A 109 -4.89 15.14 -63.64
CA ALA A 109 -5.28 15.81 -64.86
C ALA A 109 -4.30 15.43 -65.98
N ALA A 110 -4.80 15.19 -67.20
CA ALA A 110 -4.38 15.90 -68.42
C ALA A 110 -4.64 15.11 -69.73
N CYS A 111 -5.13 15.87 -70.73
CA CYS A 111 -4.95 15.72 -72.18
C CYS A 111 -5.65 14.52 -72.85
N ALA A 112 -6.27 14.58 -74.03
CA ALA A 112 -6.44 15.55 -75.12
C ALA A 112 -7.75 15.08 -75.86
N ASP A 113 -8.34 15.71 -76.87
CA ASP A 113 -7.85 16.64 -77.88
C ASP A 113 -9.06 17.27 -78.58
N VAL A 114 -8.81 18.43 -79.19
CA VAL A 114 -9.72 19.17 -80.05
C VAL A 114 -9.71 18.54 -81.46
N SER A 115 -10.89 18.27 -82.04
CA SER A 115 -11.28 18.60 -83.44
C SER A 115 -12.64 18.01 -83.79
#